data_AF-A0A2U0SFJ1-F1
#
_entry.id   AF-A0A2U0SFJ1-F1
#
_cell.length_a   1.000
_cell.length_b   1.000
_cell.length_c   1.000
_cell.angle_alpha   90.00
_cell.angle_beta   90.00
_cell.angle_gamma   90.00
#
_symmetry.space_group_name_H-M   'P 1'
#
loop_
_entity.id
_entity.type
_entity.pdbx_description
1 polymer ?
#
loop_
_entity_poly.entity_id
_entity_poly.type
_entity_poly.pdbx_seq_one_letter_code
_entity_poly.pdbx_strand_id
1 'polypeptide(L)'
;MLDLPSVHCELRAAIDELEGLTAQQHCPQAAMAALRYRLMRLSRARSKLVRALCTRLQEEATNDAAVLALIALVPASRRLSSTHISTWTLRRVAADWQGYCRASAIMRAAMRRQIDAEAAALYPHLRLPPVAEPSLPHGD
;
A
#
# COMPACT_ATOMS: atom_id res chain seq x y z
N MET A 1 -2.50 -6.75 -16.39
CA MET A 1 -2.41 -7.33 -15.04
C MET A 1 -1.68 -6.31 -14.18
N LEU A 2 -2.31 -5.74 -13.14
CA LEU A 2 -1.67 -4.68 -12.33
C LEU A 2 -0.44 -5.24 -11.60
N ASP A 3 0.68 -4.52 -11.68
CA ASP A 3 1.91 -4.83 -10.96
C ASP A 3 1.95 -4.13 -9.58
N LEU A 4 2.92 -4.50 -8.75
CA LEU A 4 3.03 -3.93 -7.40
C LEU A 4 3.26 -2.41 -7.42
N PRO A 5 4.12 -1.85 -8.29
CA PRO A 5 4.29 -0.40 -8.40
C PRO A 5 3.01 0.36 -8.74
N SER A 6 2.22 -0.13 -9.71
CA SER A 6 0.96 0.51 -10.08
C SER A 6 -0.04 0.49 -8.92
N VAL A 7 -0.17 -0.65 -8.22
CA VAL A 7 -1.04 -0.75 -7.05
C VAL A 7 -0.58 0.17 -5.91
N HIS A 8 0.72 0.31 -5.68
CA HIS A 8 1.27 1.26 -4.70
C HIS A 8 0.95 2.71 -5.07
N CYS A 9 1.08 3.08 -6.34
CA CYS A 9 0.72 4.41 -6.84
C CYS A 9 -0.77 4.70 -6.59
N GLU A 10 -1.66 3.78 -6.98
CA GLU A 10 -3.10 3.92 -6.77
C GLU A 10 -3.49 3.98 -5.28
N LEU A 11 -2.79 3.22 -4.42
CA LEU A 11 -2.97 3.28 -2.97
C LEU A 11 -2.55 4.63 -2.40
N ARG A 12 -1.40 5.16 -2.80
CA ARG A 12 -0.95 6.50 -2.38
C ARG A 12 -1.98 7.56 -2.75
N ALA A 13 -2.45 7.55 -4.00
CA ALA A 13 -3.49 8.49 -4.44
C ALA A 13 -4.79 8.34 -3.62
N ALA A 14 -5.20 7.11 -3.28
CA ALA A 14 -6.38 6.89 -2.44
C ALA A 14 -6.16 7.35 -0.98
N ILE A 15 -4.94 7.27 -0.47
CA ILE A 15 -4.57 7.78 0.86
C ILE A 15 -4.59 9.31 0.86
N ASP A 16 -4.09 9.95 -0.21
CA ASP A 16 -4.14 11.41 -0.39
C ASP A 16 -5.60 11.91 -0.48
N GLU A 17 -6.44 11.19 -1.22
CA GLU A 17 -7.88 11.48 -1.28
C GLU A 17 -8.54 11.35 0.10
N LEU A 18 -8.18 10.32 0.87
CA LEU A 18 -8.71 10.14 2.23
C LEU A 18 -8.29 11.28 3.15
N GLU A 19 -7.06 11.76 3.00
CA GLU A 19 -6.56 12.92 3.70
C GLU A 19 -7.38 14.18 3.39
N GLY A 20 -7.65 14.44 2.11
CA GLY A 20 -8.51 15.52 1.67
C GLY A 20 -9.95 15.42 2.20
N LEU A 21 -10.54 14.22 2.22
CA LEU A 21 -11.87 14.02 2.81
C LEU A 21 -11.85 14.29 4.32
N THR A 22 -10.81 13.84 5.04
CA THR A 22 -10.71 14.06 6.50
C THR A 22 -10.40 15.49 6.90
N ALA A 23 -10.04 16.37 5.96
CA ALA A 23 -9.92 17.80 6.23
C ALA A 23 -11.30 18.51 6.29
N GLN A 24 -12.37 17.84 5.85
CA GLN A 24 -13.72 18.41 5.87
C GLN A 24 -14.32 18.39 7.28
N GLN A 25 -15.12 19.41 7.60
CA GLN A 25 -15.76 19.55 8.91
C GLN A 25 -16.79 18.44 9.21
N HIS A 26 -17.44 17.92 8.16
CA HIS A 26 -18.45 16.87 8.26
C HIS A 26 -18.09 15.70 7.34
N CYS A 27 -18.57 14.50 7.69
CA CYS A 27 -18.31 13.28 6.92
C CYS A 27 -19.02 13.31 5.55
N PRO A 28 -18.29 13.32 4.42
CA PRO A 28 -18.89 13.21 3.10
C PRO A 28 -19.22 11.74 2.82
N GLN A 29 -20.34 11.25 3.35
CA GLN A 29 -20.64 9.81 3.46
C GLN A 29 -20.54 9.03 2.13
N ALA A 30 -21.03 9.59 1.03
CA ALA A 30 -20.96 8.95 -0.29
C ALA A 30 -19.51 8.80 -0.78
N ALA A 31 -18.72 9.86 -0.70
CA ALA A 31 -17.29 9.84 -1.05
C ALA A 31 -16.51 8.88 -0.13
N MET A 32 -16.80 8.90 1.17
CA MET A 32 -16.22 7.98 2.14
C MET A 32 -16.54 6.51 1.84
N ALA A 33 -17.78 6.19 1.46
CA ALA A 33 -18.17 4.84 1.10
C ALA A 33 -17.41 4.34 -0.16
N ALA A 34 -17.37 5.16 -1.21
CA ALA A 34 -16.66 4.86 -2.45
C ALA A 34 -15.15 4.67 -2.21
N LEU A 35 -14.54 5.60 -1.46
CA LEU A 35 -13.11 5.56 -1.16
C LEU A 35 -12.73 4.34 -0.31
N ARG A 36 -13.54 4.00 0.70
CA ARG A 36 -13.31 2.81 1.52
C ARG A 36 -13.37 1.52 0.71
N TYR A 37 -14.33 1.42 -0.22
CA TYR A 37 -14.40 0.28 -1.14
C TYR A 37 -13.13 0.19 -2.01
N ARG A 38 -12.69 1.31 -2.59
CA ARG A 38 -11.47 1.38 -3.40
C ARG A 38 -10.23 0.99 -2.59
N LEU A 39 -10.06 1.54 -1.38
CA LEU A 39 -8.95 1.20 -0.47
C LEU A 39 -8.95 -0.29 -0.10
N MET A 40 -10.12 -0.89 0.15
CA MET A 40 -10.23 -2.32 0.41
C MET A 40 -9.77 -3.15 -0.81
N ARG A 41 -10.25 -2.80 -2.00
CA ARG A 41 -9.90 -3.51 -3.25
C ARG A 41 -8.39 -3.43 -3.52
N LEU A 42 -7.82 -2.24 -3.41
CA LEU A 42 -6.38 -2.01 -3.60
C LEU A 42 -5.53 -2.72 -2.55
N SER A 43 -5.95 -2.69 -1.28
CA SER A 43 -5.25 -3.38 -0.19
C SER A 43 -5.23 -4.90 -0.39
N ARG A 44 -6.33 -5.47 -0.91
CA ARG A 44 -6.39 -6.89 -1.29
C ARG A 44 -5.46 -7.22 -2.45
N ALA A 45 -5.46 -6.40 -3.51
CA ALA A 45 -4.58 -6.56 -4.66
C ALA A 45 -3.10 -6.53 -4.23
N ARG A 46 -2.71 -5.50 -3.46
CA ARG A 46 -1.36 -5.37 -2.87
C ARG A 46 -0.99 -6.60 -2.04
N SER A 47 -1.85 -7.01 -1.11
CA SER A 47 -1.58 -8.14 -0.22
C SER A 47 -1.44 -9.47 -0.96
N LYS A 48 -2.07 -9.61 -2.14
CA LYS A 48 -1.88 -10.76 -3.02
C LYS A 48 -0.51 -10.70 -3.70
N LEU A 49 -0.14 -9.56 -4.28
CA LEU A 49 1.12 -9.36 -4.99
C LEU A 49 2.33 -9.48 -4.06
N VAL A 50 2.33 -8.78 -2.92
CA VAL A 50 3.40 -8.84 -1.91
C VAL A 50 3.64 -10.27 -1.43
N ARG A 51 2.56 -11.01 -1.12
CA ARG A 51 2.68 -12.41 -0.71
C ARG A 51 3.27 -13.29 -1.81
N ALA A 52 2.81 -13.14 -3.06
CA ALA A 52 3.36 -13.93 -4.17
C ALA A 52 4.86 -13.64 -4.37
N LEU A 53 5.28 -12.39 -4.26
CA LEU A 53 6.69 -12.00 -4.36
C LEU A 53 7.52 -12.52 -3.19
N CYS A 54 7.03 -12.38 -1.95
CA CYS A 54 7.69 -12.94 -0.77
C CYS A 54 7.86 -14.46 -0.88
N THR A 55 6.81 -15.19 -1.30
CA THR A 55 6.88 -16.65 -1.48
C THR A 55 7.92 -17.02 -2.53
N ARG A 56 7.90 -16.37 -3.70
CA ARG A 56 8.91 -16.60 -4.75
C ARG A 56 10.33 -16.34 -4.25
N LEU A 57 10.55 -15.24 -3.54
CA LEU A 57 11.88 -14.88 -3.02
C LEU A 57 12.37 -15.82 -1.91
N GLN A 58 11.45 -16.39 -1.12
CA GLN A 58 11.77 -17.45 -0.16
C GLN A 58 12.18 -18.75 -0.87
N GLU A 59 11.48 -19.13 -1.94
CA GLU A 59 11.82 -20.30 -2.78
C GLU A 59 13.16 -20.13 -3.51
N GLU A 60 13.49 -18.90 -3.91
CA GLU A 60 14.79 -18.52 -4.50
C GLU A 60 15.92 -18.39 -3.46
N ALA A 61 15.64 -18.67 -2.17
CA ALA A 61 16.59 -18.58 -1.06
C ALA A 61 17.31 -17.23 -0.96
N THR A 62 16.58 -16.12 -1.10
CA THR A 62 17.17 -14.78 -0.98
C THR A 62 17.79 -14.54 0.41
N ASN A 63 18.98 -13.94 0.42
CA ASN A 63 19.64 -13.47 1.64
C ASN A 63 19.47 -11.96 1.87
N ASP A 64 18.57 -11.32 1.11
CA ASP A 64 18.27 -9.90 1.24
C ASP A 64 17.59 -9.61 2.59
N ALA A 65 18.32 -8.93 3.48
CA ALA A 65 17.86 -8.59 4.82
C ALA A 65 16.57 -7.75 4.80
N ALA A 66 16.36 -6.90 3.80
CA ALA A 66 15.15 -6.09 3.69
C ALA A 66 13.93 -6.96 3.35
N VAL A 67 14.11 -7.97 2.49
CA VAL A 67 13.06 -8.95 2.16
C VAL A 67 12.73 -9.82 3.37
N LEU A 68 13.73 -10.30 4.10
CA LEU A 68 13.55 -11.11 5.30
C LEU A 68 12.82 -10.32 6.41
N ALA A 69 13.21 -9.06 6.63
CA ALA A 69 12.52 -8.16 7.55
C ALA A 69 11.07 -7.91 7.14
N LEU A 70 10.81 -7.71 5.84
CA LEU A 70 9.45 -7.53 5.32
C LEU A 70 8.58 -8.77 5.60
N ILE A 71 9.09 -9.97 5.29
CA ILE A 71 8.39 -11.24 5.54
C ILE A 71 7.98 -11.38 7.01
N ALA A 72 8.88 -11.04 7.94
CA ALA A 72 8.61 -11.09 9.37
C ALA A 72 7.52 -10.09 9.82
N LEU A 73 7.39 -8.95 9.13
CA LEU A 73 6.46 -7.86 9.48
C LEU A 73 5.05 -8.02 8.87
N VAL A 74 4.90 -8.79 7.79
CA VAL A 74 3.61 -9.00 7.09
C VAL A 74 2.45 -9.42 8.03
N PRO A 75 2.62 -10.33 9.01
CA PRO A 75 1.54 -10.72 9.93
C PRO A 75 1.08 -9.59 10.85
N ALA A 76 2.00 -8.75 11.33
CA ALA A 76 1.68 -7.64 12.23
C ALA A 76 0.90 -6.53 11.52
N SER A 77 1.30 -6.18 10.30
CA SER A 77 0.58 -5.20 9.47
C SER A 77 -0.87 -5.64 9.18
N ARG A 78 -1.09 -6.92 8.84
CA ARG A 78 -2.45 -7.45 8.60
C ARG A 78 -3.37 -7.30 9.81
N ARG A 79 -2.84 -7.53 11.02
CA ARG A 79 -3.60 -7.36 12.27
C ARG A 79 -4.04 -5.91 12.47
N LEU A 80 -3.13 -4.95 12.28
CA LEU A 80 -3.43 -3.51 12.42
C LEU A 80 -4.51 -3.05 11.43
N SER A 81 -4.43 -3.47 10.17
CA SER A 81 -5.47 -3.14 9.18
C SER A 81 -6.83 -3.78 9.52
N SER A 82 -6.83 -5.03 9.99
CA SER A 82 -8.06 -5.74 10.37
C SER A 82 -8.77 -5.07 11.55
N THR A 83 -8.02 -4.73 12.62
CA THR A 83 -8.56 -4.04 13.79
C THR A 83 -9.14 -2.67 13.45
N HIS A 84 -8.49 -1.91 12.57
CA HIS A 84 -9.00 -0.59 12.17
C HIS A 84 -10.30 -0.69 11.36
N ILE A 85 -10.38 -1.65 10.43
CA ILE A 85 -11.58 -1.88 9.62
C ILE A 85 -12.76 -2.32 10.48
N SER A 86 -12.53 -3.21 11.46
CA SER A 86 -13.58 -3.66 12.38
C SER A 86 -14.03 -2.56 13.35
N THR A 87 -13.09 -1.72 13.80
CA THR A 87 -13.37 -0.62 14.73
C THR A 87 -14.15 0.51 14.06
N TRP A 88 -13.75 0.93 12.86
CA TRP A 88 -14.32 2.08 12.16
C TRP A 88 -15.24 1.66 11.02
N THR A 89 -16.42 1.16 11.36
CA THR A 89 -17.51 0.93 10.39
C THR A 89 -18.04 2.24 9.83
N LEU A 90 -18.67 2.24 8.65
CA LEU A 90 -19.22 3.48 8.06
C LEU A 90 -20.20 4.18 9.01
N ARG A 91 -21.02 3.41 9.73
CA ARG A 91 -21.91 3.93 10.78
C ARG A 91 -21.14 4.65 11.89
N ARG A 92 -20.05 4.06 12.39
CA ARG A 92 -19.24 4.69 13.45
C ARG A 92 -18.48 5.91 12.93
N VAL A 93 -18.01 5.89 11.69
CA VAL A 93 -17.37 7.05 11.04
C VAL A 93 -18.34 8.22 10.93
N ALA A 94 -19.60 7.97 10.60
CA ALA A 94 -20.63 9.01 10.56
C ALA A 94 -20.99 9.53 11.96
N ALA A 95 -21.02 8.65 12.98
CA ALA A 95 -21.35 9.01 14.35
C ALA A 95 -20.21 9.75 15.09
N ASP A 96 -18.95 9.42 14.79
CA ASP A 96 -17.75 10.02 15.38
C ASP A 96 -16.72 10.37 14.29
N TRP A 97 -17.03 11.44 13.55
CA TRP A 97 -16.19 11.88 12.45
C TRP A 97 -14.82 12.37 12.92
N GLN A 98 -14.76 13.12 14.01
CA GLN A 98 -13.52 13.68 14.54
C GLN A 98 -12.61 12.59 15.12
N GLY A 99 -13.17 11.61 15.83
CA GLY A 99 -12.43 10.43 16.26
C GLY A 99 -11.90 9.63 15.08
N TYR A 100 -12.71 9.47 14.03
CA TYR A 100 -12.26 8.82 12.80
C TYR A 100 -11.11 9.59 12.15
N CYS A 101 -11.16 10.92 12.04
CA CYS A 101 -10.11 11.72 11.43
C CYS A 101 -8.76 11.52 12.15
N ARG A 102 -8.75 11.54 13.49
CA ARG A 102 -7.55 11.26 14.29
C ARG A 102 -7.01 9.85 14.05
N ALA A 103 -7.88 8.84 14.10
CA ALA A 103 -7.48 7.46 13.87
C ALA A 103 -7.01 7.22 12.43
N SER A 104 -7.63 7.90 11.46
CA SER A 104 -7.31 7.84 10.04
C SER A 104 -5.92 8.41 9.77
N ALA A 105 -5.53 9.53 10.41
CA ALA A 105 -4.17 10.09 10.28
C ALA A 105 -3.08 9.08 10.66
N ILE A 106 -3.25 8.38 11.78
CA ILE A 106 -2.32 7.33 12.24
C ILE A 106 -2.26 6.18 11.22
N MET A 107 -3.42 5.72 10.74
CA MET A 107 -3.51 4.62 9.78
C MET A 107 -2.91 5.00 8.41
N ARG A 108 -3.16 6.21 7.92
CA ARG A 108 -2.57 6.72 6.66
C ARG A 108 -1.04 6.74 6.74
N ALA A 109 -0.48 7.26 7.84
CA ALA A 109 0.97 7.27 8.05
C ALA A 109 1.56 5.85 8.08
N ALA A 110 0.87 4.90 8.72
CA ALA A 110 1.28 3.50 8.74
C ALA A 110 1.23 2.85 7.34
N MET A 111 0.18 3.11 6.56
CA MET A 111 0.07 2.59 5.19
C MET A 111 1.16 3.15 4.26
N ARG A 112 1.47 4.45 4.36
CA ARG A 112 2.57 5.07 3.57
C ARG A 112 3.92 4.39 3.90
N ARG A 113 4.26 4.28 5.19
CA ARG A 113 5.49 3.58 5.62
C ARG A 113 5.55 2.13 5.14
N GLN A 114 4.42 1.43 5.14
CA GLN A 114 4.37 0.06 4.65
C GLN A 114 4.65 -0.01 3.14
N ILE A 115 4.05 0.88 2.34
CA ILE A 115 4.30 0.98 0.90
C ILE A 115 5.78 1.27 0.64
N ASP A 116 6.38 2.20 1.39
CA ASP A 116 7.78 2.57 1.22
C ASP A 116 8.72 1.39 1.57
N ALA A 117 8.43 0.65 2.65
CA ALA A 117 9.18 -0.56 3.02
C ALA A 117 9.02 -1.70 2.00
N GLU A 118 7.80 -1.92 1.49
CA GLU A 118 7.53 -2.90 0.44
C GLU A 118 8.25 -2.53 -0.86
N ALA A 119 8.28 -1.25 -1.23
CA ALA A 119 8.99 -0.77 -2.41
C ALA A 119 10.51 -0.98 -2.28
N ALA A 120 11.10 -0.57 -1.16
CA ALA A 120 12.53 -0.72 -0.91
C ALA A 120 12.98 -2.20 -0.94
N ALA A 121 12.17 -3.09 -0.37
CA ALA A 121 12.50 -4.51 -0.29
C ALA A 121 12.20 -5.28 -1.57
N LEU A 122 11.10 -4.98 -2.29
CA LEU A 122 10.62 -5.83 -3.38
C LEU A 122 10.96 -5.30 -4.77
N TYR A 123 11.03 -3.99 -4.98
CA TYR A 123 11.27 -3.42 -6.32
C TYR A 123 12.60 -3.84 -6.95
N PRO A 124 13.72 -3.96 -6.19
CA PRO A 124 14.97 -4.47 -6.75
C PRO A 124 14.81 -5.85 -7.42
N HIS A 125 13.85 -6.65 -6.95
CA HIS A 125 13.59 -8.01 -7.43
C HIS A 125 12.52 -8.10 -8.53
N LEU A 126 11.97 -6.96 -8.97
CA LEU A 126 10.93 -6.92 -10.01
C LEU A 126 11.48 -6.90 -11.45
N ARG A 127 12.81 -6.91 -11.64
CA ARG A 127 13.50 -6.69 -12.93
C ARG A 127 13.05 -5.38 -13.59
N LEU A 128 13.69 -4.26 -13.24
CA LEU A 128 13.80 -3.15 -14.18
C LEU A 128 14.59 -3.68 -15.39
N PRO A 129 14.12 -3.55 -16.64
CA PRO A 129 14.96 -3.86 -17.79
C PRO A 129 16.24 -3.02 -17.68
N PRO A 130 17.43 -3.57 -18.02
CA PRO A 130 18.62 -2.73 -18.12
C PRO A 130 18.29 -1.60 -19.09
N VAL A 131 18.54 -0.35 -18.67
CA VAL A 131 18.52 0.79 -19.58
C VAL A 131 19.48 0.43 -20.69
N ALA A 132 18.96 0.15 -21.89
CA ALA A 132 19.79 -0.11 -23.05
C ALA A 132 20.70 1.10 -23.21
N GLU A 133 22.00 0.90 -22.99
CA GLU A 133 23.00 1.92 -23.31
C GLU A 133 22.81 2.29 -24.78
N PRO A 134 22.74 3.59 -25.13
CA PRO A 134 22.68 3.98 -26.52
C PRO A 134 23.96 3.52 -27.20
N SER A 135 23.87 2.49 -28.03
CA SER A 135 24.94 2.05 -28.92
C SER A 135 25.37 3.26 -29.76
N LEU A 136 26.55 3.80 -29.44
CA LEU A 136 27.22 4.79 -30.27
C LEU A 136 27.44 4.17 -31.66
N PRO A 137 27.08 4.87 -32.75
CA PRO A 137 27.42 4.39 -34.08
C PRO A 137 28.95 4.40 -34.22
N HIS A 138 29.53 3.23 -34.44
CA HIS A 138 30.86 3.14 -35.03
C HIS A 138 30.73 3.62 -36.47
N GLY A 139 31.20 4.85 -36.71
CA GLY A 139 31.39 5.38 -38.05
C GLY A 139 32.70 4.81 -38.62
N ASP A 140 32.59 4.15 -39.76
CA ASP A 140 33.65 4.01 -40.76
C ASP A 140 33.39 5.03 -41.89
#